data_AF-A0A2E9Z184-F1
#
_entry.id   AF-A0A2E9Z184-F1
#
_cell.length_a   1.000
_cell.length_b   1.000
_cell.length_c   1.000
_cell.angle_alpha   90.00
_cell.angle_beta   90.00
_cell.angle_gamma   90.00
#
_symmetry.space_group_name_H-M   'P 1'
#
loop_
_entity.id
_entity.type
_entity.pdbx_description
1 polymer ?
#
loop_
_entity_poly.entity_id
_entity_poly.type
_entity_poly.pdbx_seq_one_letter_code
_entity_poly.pdbx_strand_id
1 'polypeptide(L)'
;MKPHPRTDEQDDLLRPRLTEMIDLRHALAKLEKLIDWEFFETEWASFFPATTGRPATSPRLVAGLLYLQHAYRLSDDAVVARWVENPYYQHFTGETFFQHRPPVDPSCLTRWRQRIGEEGAEWLLTKTIEAGVTSGAVEDCSLARIAVDTTVMEKNIAHPTDARLYEKARRQLVALAHEGEITLRQNYNRLAPRLAMQIGRYAHARQFKRMRKALKKLKGYTGRILRDIRRQLEKIPGGAFRERALDTLVLVSRLLHQNPKGHGKIYALHEPEVDCISKGKARKRYEFGTKVSLATTIDEGFVVGMRALPGNPYDGHTLPEALEQVAILTGRTPDLAVVDRGYRGHGVSTTKVLISGTRRGLTPKLKTLLRRRSAIEPEIGHMKTDGRLSRCPLKGTFGDAVFAVLCGCGHNIRKILAHLRALLSLILAALCAAATDRIRPANC
;
A
#
# COMPACT_ATOMS: atom_id res chain seq x y z
N MET A 1 -19.77 18.85 -15.69
CA MET A 1 -20.94 18.14 -15.11
C MET A 1 -20.44 17.15 -14.07
N LYS A 2 -21.12 17.05 -12.93
CA LYS A 2 -20.92 15.97 -11.95
C LYS A 2 -21.30 14.62 -12.59
N PRO A 3 -20.76 13.48 -12.11
CA PRO A 3 -21.33 12.18 -12.46
C PRO A 3 -22.84 12.23 -12.22
N HIS A 4 -23.65 11.90 -13.22
CA HIS A 4 -25.08 11.77 -12.97
C HIS A 4 -25.27 10.52 -12.10
N PRO A 5 -26.04 10.60 -10.99
CA PRO A 5 -26.42 9.40 -10.26
C PRO A 5 -27.06 8.43 -11.26
N ARG A 6 -26.62 7.17 -11.23
CA ARG A 6 -27.26 6.12 -12.04
C ARG A 6 -28.73 6.09 -11.63
N THR A 7 -29.60 6.44 -12.57
CA THR A 7 -31.05 6.32 -12.41
C THR A 7 -31.36 4.84 -12.16
N ASP A 8 -32.37 4.52 -11.35
CA ASP A 8 -32.81 3.14 -11.20
C ASP A 8 -33.16 2.58 -12.59
N GLU A 9 -32.30 1.71 -13.11
CA GLU A 9 -32.50 1.13 -14.43
C GLU A 9 -33.75 0.25 -14.36
N GLN A 10 -34.71 0.58 -15.23
CA GLN A 10 -35.96 -0.16 -15.40
C GLN A 10 -35.64 -1.61 -15.79
N ASP A 11 -36.48 -2.55 -15.36
CA ASP A 11 -36.25 -3.96 -15.64
C ASP A 11 -36.11 -4.22 -17.14
N ASP A 12 -35.01 -4.86 -17.53
CA ASP A 12 -34.68 -5.18 -18.91
C ASP A 12 -35.25 -6.56 -19.23
N LEU A 13 -36.22 -6.60 -20.15
CA LEU A 13 -36.91 -7.82 -20.55
C LEU A 13 -35.97 -8.89 -21.12
N LEU A 14 -34.77 -8.51 -21.57
CA LEU A 14 -33.79 -9.40 -22.20
C LEU A 14 -32.59 -9.73 -21.30
N ARG A 15 -32.44 -9.08 -20.13
CA ARG A 15 -31.28 -9.28 -19.25
C ARG A 15 -31.71 -9.39 -17.79
N PRO A 16 -31.43 -10.54 -17.11
CA PRO A 16 -31.72 -10.66 -15.69
C PRO A 16 -30.86 -9.68 -14.88
N ARG A 17 -31.41 -9.15 -13.79
CA ARG A 17 -30.65 -8.28 -12.87
C ARG A 17 -29.61 -9.12 -12.14
N LEU A 18 -28.47 -8.51 -11.79
CA LEU A 18 -27.42 -9.19 -11.02
C LEU A 18 -27.95 -9.73 -9.68
N THR A 19 -28.91 -9.04 -9.05
CA THR A 19 -29.55 -9.46 -7.80
C THR A 19 -30.35 -10.75 -7.93
N GLU A 20 -30.78 -11.11 -9.14
CA GLU A 20 -31.48 -12.36 -9.45
C GLU A 20 -30.49 -13.48 -9.80
N MET A 21 -29.27 -13.12 -10.23
CA MET A 21 -28.22 -14.06 -10.61
C MET A 21 -27.36 -14.53 -9.43
N ILE A 22 -27.24 -13.72 -8.38
CA ILE A 22 -26.31 -13.95 -7.26
C ILE A 22 -27.04 -14.27 -5.96
N ASP A 23 -26.38 -14.99 -5.05
CA ASP A 23 -26.91 -15.18 -3.69
C ASP A 23 -26.67 -13.93 -2.84
N LEU A 24 -27.75 -13.20 -2.51
CA LEU A 24 -27.69 -11.99 -1.68
C LEU A 24 -27.29 -12.26 -0.21
N ARG A 25 -27.19 -13.52 0.20
CA ARG A 25 -26.60 -13.94 1.50
C ARG A 25 -25.08 -13.99 1.44
N HIS A 26 -24.48 -13.97 0.23
CA HIS A 26 -23.03 -13.97 0.08
C HIS A 26 -22.40 -12.75 0.76
N ALA A 27 -21.27 -12.97 1.45
CA ALA A 27 -20.63 -11.93 2.27
C ALA A 27 -20.28 -10.65 1.50
N LEU A 28 -19.93 -10.74 0.22
CA LEU A 28 -19.65 -9.54 -0.60
C LEU A 28 -20.91 -8.74 -0.94
N ALA A 29 -22.05 -9.41 -1.16
CA ALA A 29 -23.34 -8.74 -1.36
C ALA A 29 -23.84 -8.09 -0.06
N LYS A 30 -23.54 -8.70 1.09
CA LYS A 30 -23.81 -8.07 2.40
C LYS A 30 -22.90 -6.88 2.68
N LEU A 31 -21.61 -6.99 2.36
CA LEU A 31 -20.67 -5.88 2.50
C LEU A 31 -21.06 -4.68 1.63
N GLU A 32 -21.59 -4.92 0.42
CA GLU A 32 -22.08 -3.86 -0.44
C GLU A 32 -23.12 -2.97 0.25
N LYS A 33 -24.01 -3.54 1.07
CA LYS A 33 -25.02 -2.77 1.83
C LYS A 33 -24.48 -2.02 3.05
N LEU A 34 -23.26 -2.35 3.49
CA LEU A 34 -22.64 -1.77 4.68
C LEU A 34 -21.72 -0.59 4.35
N ILE A 35 -21.35 -0.42 3.08
CA ILE A 35 -20.52 0.70 2.63
C ILE A 35 -21.43 1.82 2.15
N ASP A 36 -21.21 3.01 2.67
CA ASP A 36 -21.85 4.24 2.21
C ASP A 36 -21.26 4.68 0.86
N TRP A 37 -21.87 4.20 -0.22
CA TRP A 37 -21.44 4.50 -1.59
C TRP A 37 -21.82 5.91 -2.05
N GLU A 38 -22.90 6.48 -1.51
CA GLU A 38 -23.39 7.81 -1.86
C GLU A 38 -22.39 8.89 -1.45
N PHE A 39 -21.69 8.68 -0.33
CA PHE A 39 -20.55 9.50 0.06
C PHE A 39 -19.50 9.62 -1.06
N PHE A 40 -19.11 8.51 -1.70
CA PHE A 40 -18.13 8.56 -2.78
C PHE A 40 -18.68 9.25 -4.03
N GLU A 41 -19.94 9.00 -4.38
CA GLU A 41 -20.59 9.67 -5.52
C GLU A 41 -20.64 11.20 -5.32
N THR A 42 -20.79 11.66 -4.08
CA THR A 42 -20.84 13.09 -3.73
C THR A 42 -19.45 13.71 -3.61
N GLU A 43 -18.60 13.16 -2.75
CA GLU A 43 -17.31 13.75 -2.38
C GLU A 43 -16.27 13.59 -3.49
N TRP A 44 -16.29 12.48 -4.22
CA TRP A 44 -15.37 12.29 -5.34
C TRP A 44 -15.85 12.94 -6.63
N ALA A 45 -17.06 13.50 -6.70
CA ALA A 45 -17.56 14.15 -7.91
C ALA A 45 -16.59 15.23 -8.43
N SER A 46 -15.91 15.93 -7.52
CA SER A 46 -14.91 16.96 -7.84
C SER A 46 -13.63 16.39 -8.47
N PHE A 47 -13.22 15.17 -8.10
CA PHE A 47 -12.04 14.48 -8.64
C PHE A 47 -12.26 13.92 -10.06
N PHE A 48 -13.52 13.84 -10.51
CA PHE A 48 -13.90 13.31 -11.81
C PHE A 48 -14.72 14.31 -12.65
N PRO A 49 -14.15 15.47 -13.02
CA PRO A 49 -14.87 16.46 -13.81
C PRO A 49 -15.13 15.95 -15.23
N ALA A 50 -16.40 15.87 -15.63
CA ALA A 50 -16.80 15.65 -17.03
C ALA A 50 -17.09 17.01 -17.67
N THR A 51 -16.07 17.66 -18.22
CA THR A 51 -16.23 18.91 -18.99
C THR A 51 -16.12 18.70 -20.49
N THR A 52 -15.50 17.61 -20.97
CA THR A 52 -15.49 17.18 -22.39
C THR A 52 -15.17 15.68 -22.51
N GLY A 53 -15.83 14.94 -23.44
CA GLY A 53 -15.47 13.55 -23.81
C GLY A 53 -16.31 12.43 -23.16
N ARG A 54 -15.71 11.23 -23.03
CA ARG A 54 -16.32 10.00 -22.48
C ARG A 54 -16.90 10.26 -21.07
N PRO A 55 -18.10 9.73 -20.73
CA PRO A 55 -18.68 9.92 -19.40
C PRO A 55 -17.71 9.51 -18.29
N ALA A 56 -17.69 10.30 -17.21
CA ALA A 56 -16.86 10.05 -16.04
C ALA A 56 -17.16 8.65 -15.49
N THR A 57 -16.11 7.91 -15.14
CA THR A 57 -16.26 6.61 -14.49
C THR A 57 -16.91 6.80 -13.12
N SER A 58 -17.87 5.94 -12.76
CA SER A 58 -18.55 6.01 -11.46
C SER A 58 -17.53 5.92 -10.30
N PRO A 59 -17.53 6.89 -9.36
CA PRO A 59 -16.83 6.81 -8.09
C PRO A 59 -16.98 5.47 -7.37
N ARG A 60 -18.20 4.91 -7.32
CA ARG A 60 -18.46 3.59 -6.74
C ARG A 60 -17.66 2.48 -7.42
N LEU A 61 -17.58 2.47 -8.76
CA LEU A 61 -16.77 1.50 -9.50
C LEU A 61 -15.28 1.66 -9.14
N VAL A 62 -14.77 2.89 -9.05
CA VAL A 62 -13.36 3.16 -8.69
C VAL A 62 -13.07 2.64 -7.27
N ALA A 63 -13.87 3.05 -6.29
CA ALA A 63 -13.72 2.63 -4.89
C ALA A 63 -13.81 1.10 -4.76
N GLY A 64 -14.81 0.50 -5.40
CA GLY A 64 -15.04 -0.94 -5.40
C GLY A 64 -13.86 -1.72 -5.99
N LEU A 65 -13.29 -1.28 -7.11
CA LEU A 65 -12.11 -1.93 -7.70
C LEU A 65 -10.88 -1.83 -6.79
N LEU A 66 -10.62 -0.68 -6.15
CA LEU A 66 -9.51 -0.51 -5.22
C LEU A 66 -9.67 -1.41 -3.98
N TYR A 67 -10.88 -1.49 -3.45
CA TYR A 67 -11.23 -2.40 -2.35
C TYR A 67 -11.00 -3.87 -2.71
N LEU A 68 -11.58 -4.34 -3.83
CA LEU A 68 -11.43 -5.72 -4.28
C LEU A 68 -9.97 -6.07 -4.57
N GLN A 69 -9.24 -5.14 -5.17
CA GLN A 69 -7.83 -5.30 -5.46
C GLN A 69 -7.02 -5.61 -4.21
N HIS A 70 -7.21 -4.84 -3.14
CA HIS A 70 -6.44 -4.99 -1.90
C HIS A 70 -6.99 -6.09 -0.99
N ALA A 71 -8.29 -6.38 -1.04
CA ALA A 71 -8.91 -7.48 -0.32
C ALA A 71 -8.44 -8.85 -0.85
N TYR A 72 -8.32 -9.00 -2.17
CA TYR A 72 -8.01 -10.27 -2.84
C TYR A 72 -6.59 -10.34 -3.43
N ARG A 73 -5.70 -9.40 -3.09
CA ARG A 73 -4.28 -9.38 -3.51
C ARG A 73 -4.11 -9.43 -5.03
N LEU A 74 -4.90 -8.66 -5.77
CA LEU A 74 -4.88 -8.64 -7.24
C LEU A 74 -3.98 -7.51 -7.77
N SER A 75 -3.44 -7.65 -8.98
CA SER A 75 -2.85 -6.54 -9.74
C SER A 75 -3.94 -5.63 -10.33
N ASP A 76 -3.54 -4.52 -10.97
CA ASP A 76 -4.49 -3.66 -11.71
C ASP A 76 -5.15 -4.45 -12.85
N ASP A 77 -4.37 -5.23 -13.61
CA ASP A 77 -4.91 -6.06 -14.69
C ASP A 77 -5.80 -7.19 -14.17
N ALA A 78 -5.38 -7.86 -13.10
CA ALA A 78 -6.09 -9.01 -12.56
C ALA A 78 -7.43 -8.64 -11.93
N VAL A 79 -7.56 -7.47 -11.30
CA VAL A 79 -8.85 -7.04 -10.75
C VAL A 79 -9.85 -6.73 -11.86
N VAL A 80 -9.40 -6.11 -12.95
CA VAL A 80 -10.24 -5.80 -14.12
C VAL A 80 -10.64 -7.08 -14.86
N ALA A 81 -9.70 -8.00 -15.08
CA ALA A 81 -10.00 -9.29 -15.71
C ALA A 81 -11.01 -10.11 -14.89
N ARG A 82 -10.77 -10.22 -13.57
CA ARG A 82 -11.67 -10.97 -12.67
C ARG A 82 -13.04 -10.32 -12.50
N TRP A 83 -13.14 -9.00 -12.67
CA TRP A 83 -14.41 -8.29 -12.63
C TRP A 83 -15.34 -8.71 -13.77
N VAL A 84 -14.81 -8.95 -14.98
CA VAL A 84 -15.61 -9.38 -16.14
C VAL A 84 -16.22 -10.77 -15.91
N GLU A 85 -15.50 -11.64 -15.22
CA GLU A 85 -15.92 -13.03 -14.98
C GLU A 85 -16.81 -13.19 -13.73
N ASN A 86 -16.92 -12.17 -12.88
CA ASN A 86 -17.49 -12.32 -11.54
C ASN A 86 -18.70 -11.39 -11.28
N PRO A 87 -19.94 -11.92 -11.29
CA PRO A 87 -21.14 -11.11 -11.07
C PRO A 87 -21.17 -10.45 -9.69
N TYR A 88 -20.56 -11.05 -8.66
CA TYR A 88 -20.47 -10.43 -7.34
C TYR A 88 -19.56 -9.20 -7.33
N TYR A 89 -18.50 -9.17 -8.16
CA TYR A 89 -17.63 -7.99 -8.26
C TYR A 89 -18.37 -6.86 -8.96
N GLN A 90 -19.11 -7.17 -10.02
CA GLN A 90 -19.92 -6.20 -10.77
C GLN A 90 -21.01 -5.58 -9.89
N HIS A 91 -21.73 -6.43 -9.14
CA HIS A 91 -22.74 -5.99 -8.18
C HIS A 91 -22.14 -5.11 -7.08
N PHE A 92 -21.00 -5.53 -6.48
CA PHE A 92 -20.30 -4.74 -5.48
C PHE A 92 -19.95 -3.34 -6.00
N THR A 93 -19.46 -3.25 -7.24
CA THR A 93 -19.12 -1.98 -7.91
C THR A 93 -20.30 -1.20 -8.46
N GLY A 94 -21.55 -1.67 -8.28
CA GLY A 94 -22.75 -0.91 -8.62
C GLY A 94 -23.29 -1.12 -10.04
N GLU A 95 -22.93 -2.22 -10.69
CA GLU A 95 -23.65 -2.65 -11.90
C GLU A 95 -25.01 -3.26 -11.53
N THR A 96 -26.01 -3.01 -12.38
CA THR A 96 -27.34 -3.58 -12.29
C THR A 96 -27.44 -4.89 -13.07
N PHE A 97 -26.85 -4.92 -14.26
CA PHE A 97 -26.85 -6.04 -15.18
C PHE A 97 -25.44 -6.59 -15.39
N PHE A 98 -25.34 -7.86 -15.76
CA PHE A 98 -24.04 -8.47 -16.04
C PHE A 98 -23.38 -7.86 -17.28
N GLN A 99 -22.12 -7.47 -17.14
CA GLN A 99 -21.30 -6.85 -18.17
C GLN A 99 -20.24 -7.83 -18.66
N HIS A 100 -20.17 -8.04 -19.97
CA HIS A 100 -19.20 -8.94 -20.61
C HIS A 100 -17.89 -8.25 -21.03
N ARG A 101 -17.81 -6.93 -20.85
CA ARG A 101 -16.64 -6.13 -21.26
C ARG A 101 -15.97 -5.50 -20.04
N PRO A 102 -14.64 -5.33 -20.06
CA PRO A 102 -13.94 -4.59 -19.03
C PRO A 102 -14.56 -3.20 -18.82
N PRO A 103 -14.76 -2.76 -17.57
CA PRO A 103 -15.41 -1.47 -17.30
C PRO A 103 -14.45 -0.32 -17.65
N VAL A 104 -13.14 -0.56 -17.50
CA VAL A 104 -12.05 0.37 -17.81
C VAL A 104 -10.79 -0.36 -18.24
N ASP A 105 -9.86 0.40 -18.83
CA ASP A 105 -8.48 -0.05 -19.02
C ASP A 105 -7.75 -0.08 -17.66
N PRO A 106 -6.93 -1.11 -17.36
CA PRO A 106 -6.20 -1.22 -16.09
C PRO A 106 -5.33 0.00 -15.75
N SER A 107 -4.79 0.71 -16.74
CA SER A 107 -4.00 1.93 -16.50
C SER A 107 -4.80 3.06 -15.86
N CYS A 108 -6.14 3.03 -15.96
CA CYS A 108 -7.02 4.00 -15.30
C CYS A 108 -6.86 3.99 -13.78
N LEU A 109 -6.64 2.81 -13.17
CA LEU A 109 -6.48 2.69 -11.71
C LEU A 109 -5.28 3.51 -11.20
N THR A 110 -4.21 3.61 -11.99
CA THR A 110 -3.06 4.46 -11.65
C THR A 110 -3.42 5.94 -11.67
N ARG A 111 -4.13 6.39 -12.71
CA ARG A 111 -4.59 7.79 -12.79
C ARG A 111 -5.58 8.13 -11.68
N TRP A 112 -6.45 7.20 -11.31
CA TRP A 112 -7.44 7.44 -10.25
C TRP A 112 -6.81 7.58 -8.87
N ARG A 113 -5.84 6.71 -8.54
CA ARG A 113 -5.07 6.86 -7.30
C ARG A 113 -4.36 8.22 -7.22
N GLN A 114 -3.87 8.73 -8.34
CA GLN A 114 -3.29 10.08 -8.41
C GLN A 114 -4.33 11.19 -8.22
N ARG A 115 -5.56 11.02 -8.73
CA ARG A 115 -6.63 12.01 -8.61
C ARG A 115 -7.23 12.08 -7.21
N ILE A 116 -7.52 10.93 -6.60
CA ILE A 116 -8.13 10.89 -5.25
C ILE A 116 -7.15 11.29 -4.15
N GLY A 117 -5.84 11.13 -4.39
CA GLY A 117 -4.83 11.52 -3.43
C GLY A 117 -4.75 10.62 -2.20
N GLU A 118 -3.99 11.07 -1.21
CA GLU A 118 -3.90 10.44 0.11
C GLU A 118 -5.23 10.58 0.87
N GLU A 119 -5.83 11.77 0.84
CA GLU A 119 -7.11 12.10 1.48
C GLU A 119 -8.25 11.19 0.99
N GLY A 120 -8.42 11.05 -0.34
CA GLY A 120 -9.45 10.15 -0.88
C GLY A 120 -9.19 8.68 -0.53
N ALA A 121 -7.93 8.26 -0.37
CA ALA A 121 -7.61 6.93 0.13
C ALA A 121 -7.95 6.78 1.62
N GLU A 122 -7.75 7.80 2.43
CA GLU A 122 -8.15 7.83 3.84
C GLU A 122 -9.67 7.72 4.00
N TRP A 123 -10.46 8.38 3.14
CA TRP A 123 -11.91 8.18 3.14
C TRP A 123 -12.33 6.74 2.83
N LEU A 124 -11.61 6.03 1.95
CA LEU A 124 -11.83 4.60 1.75
C LEU A 124 -11.62 3.83 3.05
N LEU A 125 -10.59 4.16 3.83
CA LEU A 125 -10.33 3.51 5.11
C LEU A 125 -11.43 3.83 6.13
N THR A 126 -11.85 5.11 6.24
CA THR A 126 -12.98 5.55 7.07
C THR A 126 -14.23 4.71 6.78
N LYS A 127 -14.63 4.57 5.51
CA LYS A 127 -15.82 3.79 5.15
C LYS A 127 -15.69 2.30 5.45
N THR A 128 -14.47 1.73 5.45
CA THR A 128 -14.29 0.36 5.95
C THR A 128 -14.38 0.24 7.47
N ILE A 129 -14.00 1.28 8.21
CA ILE A 129 -14.15 1.33 9.69
C ILE A 129 -15.62 1.41 10.05
N GLU A 130 -16.37 2.32 9.43
CA GLU A 130 -17.82 2.43 9.59
C GLU A 130 -18.53 1.10 9.27
N ALA A 131 -18.24 0.50 8.11
CA ALA A 131 -18.79 -0.81 7.74
C ALA A 131 -18.40 -1.92 8.73
N GLY A 132 -17.21 -1.85 9.30
CA GLY A 132 -16.74 -2.75 10.35
C GLY A 132 -17.59 -2.67 11.62
N VAL A 133 -17.88 -1.44 12.08
CA VAL A 133 -18.74 -1.19 13.24
C VAL A 133 -20.17 -1.64 12.97
N THR A 134 -20.77 -1.22 11.84
CA THR A 134 -22.16 -1.57 11.48
C THR A 134 -22.35 -3.07 11.31
N SER A 135 -21.34 -3.79 10.80
CA SER A 135 -21.41 -5.25 10.66
C SER A 135 -21.21 -6.02 11.95
N GLY A 136 -20.72 -5.39 13.02
CA GLY A 136 -20.29 -6.07 14.26
C GLY A 136 -18.93 -6.77 14.14
N ALA A 137 -18.17 -6.53 13.06
CA ALA A 137 -16.82 -7.06 12.90
C ALA A 137 -15.80 -6.38 13.83
N VAL A 138 -16.12 -5.18 14.32
CA VAL A 138 -15.38 -4.46 15.37
C VAL A 138 -16.37 -3.77 16.29
N GLU A 139 -16.12 -3.80 17.60
CA GLU A 139 -16.96 -3.07 18.55
C GLU A 139 -16.61 -1.58 18.55
N ASP A 140 -17.62 -0.71 18.65
CA ASP A 140 -17.41 0.74 18.71
C ASP A 140 -16.49 1.16 19.88
N CYS A 141 -16.62 0.47 21.03
CA CYS A 141 -15.78 0.73 22.20
C CYS A 141 -14.31 0.28 22.01
N SER A 142 -14.04 -0.61 21.06
CA SER A 142 -12.68 -1.07 20.74
C SER A 142 -11.88 -0.01 19.99
N LEU A 143 -12.54 0.97 19.34
CA LEU A 143 -11.89 2.10 18.68
C LEU A 143 -11.13 3.01 19.66
N ALA A 144 -11.54 3.02 20.94
CA ALA A 144 -10.86 3.80 21.98
C ALA A 144 -9.55 3.15 22.48
N ARG A 145 -9.27 1.90 22.11
CA ARG A 145 -8.15 1.10 22.63
C ARG A 145 -7.37 0.46 21.49
N ILE A 146 -6.24 1.05 21.15
CA ILE A 146 -5.47 0.66 19.97
C ILE A 146 -4.07 0.14 20.32
N ALA A 147 -3.53 -0.69 19.44
CA ALA A 147 -2.11 -1.03 19.39
C ALA A 147 -1.48 -0.29 18.21
N VAL A 148 -0.28 0.27 18.42
CA VAL A 148 0.48 0.93 17.35
C VAL A 148 1.85 0.28 17.21
N ASP A 149 2.20 -0.06 15.98
CA ASP A 149 3.51 -0.58 15.62
C ASP A 149 3.95 -0.04 14.26
N THR A 150 5.25 -0.10 13.97
CA THR A 150 5.77 0.24 12.65
C THR A 150 6.35 -0.98 11.94
N THR A 151 5.94 -1.15 10.68
CA THR A 151 6.42 -2.20 9.80
C THR A 151 7.16 -1.61 8.60
N VAL A 152 7.82 -2.47 7.83
CA VAL A 152 8.44 -2.07 6.56
C VAL A 152 7.59 -2.59 5.42
N MET A 153 7.21 -1.69 4.53
CA MET A 153 6.62 -2.00 3.24
C MET A 153 7.72 -1.93 2.19
N GLU A 154 8.18 -3.09 1.70
CA GLU A 154 9.30 -3.11 0.76
C GLU A 154 8.91 -2.46 -0.57
N LYS A 155 9.83 -1.72 -1.18
CA LYS A 155 9.60 -1.21 -2.53
C LYS A 155 9.88 -2.31 -3.55
N ASN A 156 9.23 -2.24 -4.71
CA ASN A 156 9.51 -3.15 -5.81
C ASN A 156 10.85 -2.85 -6.51
N ILE A 157 11.95 -3.00 -5.76
CA ILE A 157 13.31 -2.84 -6.26
C ILE A 157 14.09 -4.14 -6.17
N ALA A 158 15.06 -4.30 -7.08
CA ALA A 158 16.06 -5.35 -6.94
C ALA A 158 16.96 -5.05 -5.74
N HIS A 159 17.48 -6.10 -5.08
CA HIS A 159 18.40 -5.93 -3.95
C HIS A 159 19.55 -4.98 -4.31
N PRO A 160 19.73 -3.88 -3.57
CA PRO A 160 20.64 -2.81 -3.95
C PRO A 160 22.08 -3.22 -3.70
N THR A 161 22.93 -3.02 -4.72
CA THR A 161 24.38 -3.15 -4.59
C THR A 161 25.02 -2.01 -5.36
N ASP A 162 26.08 -1.41 -4.83
CA ASP A 162 26.76 -0.28 -5.46
C ASP A 162 27.18 -0.60 -6.91
N ALA A 163 27.63 -1.83 -7.16
CA ALA A 163 28.02 -2.26 -8.51
C ALA A 163 26.86 -2.23 -9.51
N ARG A 164 25.70 -2.80 -9.13
CA ARG A 164 24.48 -2.74 -9.97
C ARG A 164 24.00 -1.31 -10.16
N LEU A 165 24.09 -0.49 -9.11
CA LEU A 165 23.63 0.89 -9.14
C LEU A 165 24.46 1.76 -10.08
N TYR A 166 25.79 1.67 -10.02
CA TYR A 166 26.68 2.36 -10.97
C TYR A 166 26.48 1.87 -12.40
N GLU A 167 26.32 0.56 -12.62
CA GLU A 167 26.07 0.05 -13.98
C GLU A 167 24.71 0.50 -14.52
N LYS A 168 23.66 0.53 -13.69
CA LYS A 168 22.34 1.05 -14.09
C LYS A 168 22.41 2.54 -14.42
N ALA A 169 23.13 3.33 -13.62
CA ALA A 169 23.38 4.75 -13.90
C ALA A 169 24.11 4.94 -15.23
N ARG A 170 25.19 4.18 -15.46
CA ARG A 170 25.93 4.21 -16.72
C ARG A 170 25.04 3.91 -17.92
N ARG A 171 24.21 2.86 -17.83
CA ARG A 171 23.25 2.49 -18.90
C ARG A 171 22.25 3.61 -19.18
N GLN A 172 21.68 4.23 -18.14
CA GLN A 172 20.76 5.36 -18.31
C GLN A 172 21.45 6.55 -18.99
N LEU A 173 22.67 6.89 -18.58
CA LEU A 173 23.43 7.97 -19.20
C LEU A 173 23.76 7.69 -20.68
N VAL A 174 24.14 6.44 -21.02
CA VAL A 174 24.39 6.07 -22.42
C VAL A 174 23.13 6.11 -23.26
N ALA A 175 21.98 5.67 -22.72
CA ALA A 175 20.70 5.76 -23.40
C ALA A 175 20.30 7.23 -23.66
N LEU A 176 20.46 8.10 -22.65
CA LEU A 176 20.23 9.54 -22.79
C LEU A 176 21.16 10.17 -23.84
N ALA A 177 22.43 9.78 -23.86
CA ALA A 177 23.36 10.29 -24.87
C ALA A 177 22.95 9.86 -26.28
N HIS A 178 22.47 8.62 -26.46
CA HIS A 178 21.98 8.15 -27.75
C HIS A 178 20.72 8.90 -28.20
N GLU A 179 19.74 9.08 -27.30
CA GLU A 179 18.49 9.78 -27.60
C GLU A 179 18.71 11.28 -27.87
N GLY A 180 19.66 11.91 -27.18
CA GLY A 180 20.04 13.30 -27.39
C GLY A 180 21.13 13.51 -28.44
N GLU A 181 21.47 12.49 -29.23
CA GLU A 181 22.49 12.52 -30.28
C GLU A 181 23.87 13.05 -29.82
N ILE A 182 24.20 12.80 -28.55
CA ILE A 182 25.46 13.23 -27.92
C ILE A 182 26.54 12.19 -28.23
N THR A 183 27.58 12.63 -28.91
CA THR A 183 28.76 11.80 -29.15
C THR A 183 29.57 11.62 -27.88
N LEU A 184 29.60 10.41 -27.34
CA LEU A 184 30.42 10.04 -26.18
C LEU A 184 31.82 9.63 -26.59
N ARG A 185 32.86 10.11 -25.89
CA ARG A 185 34.25 9.66 -26.05
C ARG A 185 34.39 8.15 -25.83
N GLN A 186 33.68 7.63 -24.84
CA GLN A 186 33.65 6.20 -24.53
C GLN A 186 32.39 5.82 -23.73
N ASN A 187 31.67 4.79 -24.16
CA ASN A 187 30.42 4.34 -23.52
C ASN A 187 30.61 3.21 -22.47
N TYR A 188 31.77 2.54 -22.46
CA TYR A 188 32.09 1.41 -21.59
C TYR A 188 31.13 0.21 -21.64
N ASN A 189 30.31 0.06 -22.69
CA ASN A 189 29.29 -1.00 -22.81
C ASN A 189 29.87 -2.42 -22.67
N ARG A 190 31.11 -2.66 -23.13
CA ARG A 190 31.79 -3.96 -23.02
C ARG A 190 32.46 -4.20 -21.67
N LEU A 191 33.01 -3.13 -21.07
CA LEU A 191 33.86 -3.24 -19.88
C LEU A 191 33.08 -3.20 -18.57
N ALA A 192 32.05 -2.37 -18.49
CA ALA A 192 31.34 -2.11 -17.25
C ALA A 192 30.48 -3.31 -16.77
N PRO A 193 29.73 -4.03 -17.63
CA PRO A 193 29.00 -5.23 -17.21
C PRO A 193 29.92 -6.35 -16.70
N ARG A 194 31.05 -6.59 -17.39
CA ARG A 194 32.06 -7.59 -16.97
C ARG A 194 32.62 -7.23 -15.59
N LEU A 195 32.91 -5.96 -15.37
CA LEU A 195 33.44 -5.48 -14.10
C LEU A 195 32.40 -5.58 -12.97
N ALA A 196 31.12 -5.27 -13.24
CA ALA A 196 30.03 -5.45 -12.28
C ALA A 196 29.85 -6.91 -11.86
N MET A 197 29.96 -7.85 -12.81
CA MET A 197 29.95 -9.28 -12.52
C MET A 197 31.15 -9.71 -11.67
N GLN A 198 32.36 -9.25 -12.02
CA GLN A 198 33.58 -9.55 -11.25
C GLN A 198 33.49 -9.04 -9.80
N ILE A 199 32.89 -7.88 -9.56
CA ILE A 199 32.68 -7.35 -8.20
C ILE A 199 31.88 -8.35 -7.35
N GLY A 200 30.82 -8.94 -7.90
CA GLY A 200 30.05 -9.99 -7.22
C GLY A 200 30.89 -11.23 -6.92
N ARG A 201 31.72 -11.68 -7.87
CA ARG A 201 32.63 -12.83 -7.68
C ARG A 201 33.66 -12.56 -6.58
N TYR A 202 34.26 -11.38 -6.56
CA TYR A 202 35.21 -10.99 -5.51
C TYR A 202 34.53 -10.91 -4.14
N ALA A 203 33.29 -10.43 -4.06
CA ALA A 203 32.53 -10.41 -2.81
C ALA A 203 32.29 -11.84 -2.28
N HIS A 204 31.85 -12.75 -3.15
CA HIS A 204 31.64 -14.16 -2.82
C HIS A 204 32.94 -14.84 -2.34
N ALA A 205 34.05 -14.60 -3.04
CA ALA A 205 35.37 -15.11 -2.66
C ALA A 205 36.04 -14.37 -1.49
N ARG A 206 35.33 -13.43 -0.82
CA ARG A 206 35.85 -12.60 0.29
C ARG A 206 37.09 -11.76 -0.07
N GLN A 207 37.33 -11.51 -1.36
CA GLN A 207 38.46 -10.72 -1.88
C GLN A 207 38.16 -9.21 -1.87
N PHE A 208 37.87 -8.66 -0.69
CA PHE A 208 37.34 -7.29 -0.56
C PHE A 208 38.27 -6.18 -1.07
N LYS A 209 39.59 -6.38 -1.04
CA LYS A 209 40.55 -5.41 -1.62
C LYS A 209 40.36 -5.30 -3.15
N ARG A 210 40.28 -6.43 -3.85
CA ARG A 210 40.03 -6.49 -5.31
C ARG A 210 38.64 -5.96 -5.66
N MET A 211 37.64 -6.35 -4.87
CA MET A 211 36.27 -5.85 -4.98
C MET A 211 36.21 -4.32 -4.93
N ARG A 212 36.82 -3.68 -3.92
CA ARG A 212 36.85 -2.22 -3.77
C ARG A 212 37.56 -1.52 -4.94
N LYS A 213 38.67 -2.07 -5.44
CA LYS A 213 39.38 -1.54 -6.61
C LYS A 213 38.51 -1.59 -7.87
N ALA A 214 37.84 -2.71 -8.12
CA ALA A 214 36.92 -2.88 -9.23
C ALA A 214 35.71 -1.92 -9.12
N LEU A 215 35.14 -1.76 -7.93
CA LEU A 215 34.05 -0.82 -7.68
C LEU A 215 34.47 0.64 -7.94
N LYS A 216 35.66 1.06 -7.48
CA LYS A 216 36.21 2.39 -7.76
C LYS A 216 36.38 2.63 -9.26
N LYS A 217 36.81 1.61 -10.02
CA LYS A 217 36.94 1.67 -11.48
C LYS A 217 35.57 1.82 -12.16
N LEU A 218 34.56 1.07 -11.72
CA LEU A 218 33.19 1.15 -12.25
C LEU A 218 32.54 2.52 -11.96
N LYS A 219 32.73 3.04 -10.74
CA LYS A 219 32.34 4.41 -10.37
C LYS A 219 33.00 5.44 -11.30
N GLY A 220 34.29 5.25 -11.62
CA GLY A 220 35.04 6.07 -12.56
C GLY A 220 34.47 6.07 -13.99
N TYR A 221 34.05 4.91 -14.50
CA TYR A 221 33.40 4.82 -15.83
C TYR A 221 32.11 5.65 -15.88
N THR A 222 31.26 5.48 -14.87
CA THR A 222 29.99 6.22 -14.75
C THR A 222 30.24 7.73 -14.66
N GLY A 223 31.21 8.15 -13.83
CA GLY A 223 31.56 9.57 -13.70
C GLY A 223 32.20 10.19 -14.94
N ARG A 224 32.88 9.41 -15.79
CA ARG A 224 33.40 9.91 -17.07
C ARG A 224 32.28 10.21 -18.05
N ILE A 225 31.31 9.31 -18.20
CA ILE A 225 30.15 9.53 -19.08
C ILE A 225 29.32 10.72 -18.58
N LEU A 226 29.09 10.82 -17.25
CA LEU A 226 28.38 11.97 -16.67
C LEU A 226 29.03 13.31 -17.06
N ARG A 227 30.36 13.41 -16.95
CA ARG A 227 31.09 14.62 -17.32
C ARG A 227 31.05 14.92 -18.81
N ASP A 228 31.08 13.89 -19.64
CA ASP A 228 31.05 14.04 -21.09
C ASP A 228 29.70 14.60 -21.58
N ILE A 229 28.60 14.06 -21.04
CA ILE A 229 27.24 14.57 -21.31
C ILE A 229 27.10 16.00 -20.79
N ARG A 230 27.55 16.29 -19.56
CA ARG A 230 27.49 17.65 -18.99
C ARG A 230 28.17 18.71 -19.85
N ARG A 231 29.30 18.39 -20.50
CA ARG A 231 30.02 19.30 -21.40
C ARG A 231 29.28 19.58 -22.71
N GLN A 232 28.32 18.73 -23.06
CA GLN A 232 27.58 18.81 -24.31
C GLN A 232 26.10 19.15 -24.06
N LEU A 233 25.75 19.58 -22.84
CA LEU A 233 24.39 19.84 -22.44
C LEU A 233 23.74 20.98 -23.24
N GLU A 234 24.54 21.96 -23.68
CA GLU A 234 24.09 23.07 -24.53
C GLU A 234 23.59 22.60 -25.91
N LYS A 235 24.06 21.44 -26.39
CA LYS A 235 23.60 20.83 -27.64
C LYS A 235 22.19 20.24 -27.52
N ILE A 236 21.71 20.01 -26.30
CA ILE A 236 20.36 19.50 -26.07
C ILE A 236 19.37 20.67 -26.11
N PRO A 237 18.42 20.70 -27.06
CA PRO A 237 17.41 21.75 -27.12
C PRO A 237 16.53 21.73 -25.87
N GLY A 238 15.86 22.85 -25.59
CA GLY A 238 14.90 22.95 -24.48
C GLY A 238 13.73 21.97 -24.62
N GLY A 239 13.03 21.72 -23.51
CA GLY A 239 11.83 20.88 -23.45
C GLY A 239 11.97 19.67 -22.53
N ALA A 240 10.94 18.81 -22.54
CA ALA A 240 10.79 17.69 -21.61
C ALA A 240 11.98 16.70 -21.62
N PHE A 241 12.62 16.51 -22.77
CA PHE A 241 13.82 15.67 -22.87
C PHE A 241 14.99 16.24 -22.05
N ARG A 242 15.24 17.55 -22.15
CA ARG A 242 16.33 18.23 -21.43
C ARG A 242 16.09 18.21 -19.93
N GLU A 243 14.86 18.41 -19.48
CA GLU A 243 14.48 18.30 -18.07
C GLU A 243 14.78 16.90 -17.54
N ARG A 244 14.30 15.85 -18.24
CA ARG A 244 14.59 14.45 -17.87
C ARG A 244 16.09 14.14 -17.86
N ALA A 245 16.84 14.69 -18.82
CA ALA A 245 18.29 14.54 -18.87
C ALA A 245 18.93 15.21 -17.65
N LEU A 246 18.55 16.45 -17.33
CA LEU A 246 19.02 17.18 -16.14
C LEU A 246 18.73 16.41 -14.85
N ASP A 247 17.50 15.93 -14.66
CA ASP A 247 17.10 15.14 -13.48
C ASP A 247 17.98 13.89 -13.34
N THR A 248 18.23 13.19 -14.44
CA THR A 248 19.09 12.01 -14.45
C THR A 248 20.54 12.38 -14.12
N LEU A 249 21.06 13.48 -14.67
CA LEU A 249 22.42 13.96 -14.37
C LEU A 249 22.56 14.37 -12.90
N VAL A 250 21.55 15.02 -12.32
CA VAL A 250 21.51 15.39 -10.89
C VAL A 250 21.50 14.13 -10.03
N LEU A 251 20.61 13.17 -10.33
CA LEU A 251 20.50 11.94 -9.57
C LEU A 251 21.79 11.09 -9.61
N VAL A 252 22.38 10.92 -10.80
CA VAL A 252 23.64 10.18 -10.95
C VAL A 252 24.80 10.93 -10.30
N SER A 253 24.80 12.27 -10.32
CA SER A 253 25.76 13.07 -9.57
C SER A 253 25.65 12.83 -8.07
N ARG A 254 24.43 12.84 -7.51
CA ARG A 254 24.18 12.51 -6.10
C ARG A 254 24.69 11.11 -5.76
N LEU A 255 24.41 10.12 -6.61
CA LEU A 255 24.94 8.76 -6.46
C LEU A 255 26.47 8.73 -6.41
N LEU A 256 27.16 9.48 -7.28
CA LEU A 256 28.62 9.48 -7.32
C LEU A 256 29.25 10.19 -6.12
N HIS A 257 28.58 11.16 -5.49
CA HIS A 257 29.07 11.87 -4.30
C HIS A 257 28.60 11.25 -2.98
N GLN A 258 27.70 10.27 -3.04
CA GLN A 258 27.15 9.58 -1.88
C GLN A 258 28.21 8.97 -0.96
N ASN A 259 28.11 9.28 0.34
CA ASN A 259 28.96 8.72 1.38
C ASN A 259 28.49 7.28 1.73
N PRO A 260 29.39 6.28 1.83
CA PRO A 260 29.03 4.93 2.23
C PRO A 260 28.22 4.81 3.53
N LYS A 261 28.47 5.69 4.51
CA LYS A 261 27.82 5.72 5.83
C LYS A 261 26.91 6.94 6.05
N GLY A 262 26.59 7.69 4.99
CA GLY A 262 25.73 8.88 5.09
C GLY A 262 24.24 8.54 5.14
N HIS A 263 23.44 9.52 5.58
CA HIS A 263 21.99 9.50 5.46
C HIS A 263 21.56 9.79 4.00
N GLY A 264 20.32 9.44 3.63
CA GLY A 264 19.77 9.74 2.30
C GLY A 264 20.45 9.00 1.14
N LYS A 265 20.94 7.78 1.36
CA LYS A 265 21.53 6.96 0.28
C LYS A 265 20.46 6.56 -0.74
N ILE A 266 20.82 6.71 -2.02
CA ILE A 266 20.13 6.09 -3.14
C ILE A 266 20.43 4.59 -3.11
N TYR A 267 19.37 3.80 -3.00
CA TYR A 267 19.41 2.34 -3.18
C TYR A 267 18.95 1.92 -4.57
N ALA A 268 18.09 2.71 -5.22
CA ALA A 268 17.61 2.47 -6.58
C ALA A 268 17.39 3.79 -7.34
N LEU A 269 17.85 3.86 -8.59
CA LEU A 269 17.73 5.09 -9.41
C LEU A 269 16.29 5.42 -9.86
N HIS A 270 15.41 4.44 -9.85
CA HIS A 270 14.02 4.62 -10.27
C HIS A 270 13.07 4.87 -9.09
N GLU A 271 13.58 4.70 -7.85
CA GLU A 271 12.89 4.93 -6.59
C GLU A 271 13.91 5.51 -5.60
N PRO A 272 14.36 6.76 -5.83
CA PRO A 272 15.45 7.37 -5.07
C PRO A 272 15.10 7.67 -3.60
N GLU A 273 13.83 7.64 -3.22
CA GLU A 273 13.31 7.89 -1.88
C GLU A 273 13.29 6.64 -0.98
N VAL A 274 13.61 5.46 -1.52
CA VAL A 274 13.60 4.21 -0.75
C VAL A 274 14.56 4.26 0.43
N ASP A 275 14.08 3.88 1.60
CA ASP A 275 14.90 3.77 2.81
C ASP A 275 15.49 2.37 3.00
N CYS A 276 16.59 2.30 3.75
CA CYS A 276 17.14 1.05 4.27
C CYS A 276 16.84 0.96 5.75
N ILE A 277 16.01 0.00 6.13
CA ILE A 277 15.47 -0.12 7.49
C ILE A 277 15.97 -1.43 8.10
N SER A 278 16.50 -1.34 9.32
CA SER A 278 16.97 -2.49 10.10
C SER A 278 16.03 -2.72 11.29
N LYS A 279 15.18 -3.74 11.19
CA LYS A 279 14.23 -4.15 12.26
C LYS A 279 14.73 -5.35 13.08
N GLY A 280 16.02 -5.68 13.04
CA GLY A 280 16.61 -6.71 13.90
C GLY A 280 16.17 -8.16 13.60
N LYS A 281 15.55 -8.41 12.44
CA LYS A 281 15.12 -9.77 12.04
C LYS A 281 16.33 -10.66 11.78
N ALA A 282 16.35 -11.84 12.41
CA ALA A 282 17.48 -12.77 12.36
C ALA A 282 17.89 -13.19 10.93
N ARG A 283 16.91 -13.42 10.03
CA ARG A 283 17.16 -13.89 8.65
C ARG A 283 17.40 -12.77 7.64
N LYS A 284 16.87 -11.56 7.89
CA LYS A 284 16.96 -10.42 6.96
C LYS A 284 17.28 -9.15 7.74
N ARG A 285 18.56 -8.79 7.74
CA ARG A 285 19.06 -7.65 8.52
C ARG A 285 18.52 -6.29 8.03
N TYR A 286 18.35 -6.15 6.71
CA TYR A 286 17.91 -4.91 6.08
C TYR A 286 16.73 -5.16 5.15
N GLU A 287 15.71 -4.32 5.26
CA GLU A 287 14.58 -4.22 4.34
C GLU A 287 14.67 -2.89 3.61
N PHE A 288 14.35 -2.88 2.31
CA PHE A 288 14.44 -1.68 1.48
C PHE A 288 13.05 -1.27 1.03
N GLY A 289 12.57 -0.14 1.52
CA GLY A 289 11.24 0.37 1.24
C GLY A 289 10.91 1.55 2.12
N THR A 290 9.63 1.65 2.48
CA THR A 290 9.12 2.77 3.27
C THR A 290 8.60 2.23 4.60
N LYS A 291 8.88 2.95 5.69
CA LYS A 291 8.32 2.61 7.00
C LYS A 291 6.82 2.90 6.96
N VAL A 292 6.02 2.05 7.59
CA VAL A 292 4.57 2.25 7.69
C VAL A 292 4.18 2.17 9.16
N SER A 293 3.54 3.21 9.68
CA SER A 293 2.86 3.17 10.97
C SER A 293 1.52 2.49 10.80
N LEU A 294 1.21 1.55 11.69
CA LEU A 294 -0.03 0.80 11.70
C LEU A 294 -0.67 0.92 13.07
N ALA A 295 -1.93 1.33 13.10
CA ALA A 295 -2.79 1.33 14.26
C ALA A 295 -3.93 0.32 14.08
N THR A 296 -4.08 -0.60 15.02
CA THR A 296 -5.18 -1.57 15.04
C THR A 296 -5.93 -1.54 16.35
N THR A 297 -7.21 -1.91 16.37
CA THR A 297 -7.90 -2.23 17.62
C THR A 297 -7.20 -3.41 18.31
N ILE A 298 -7.17 -3.40 19.64
CA ILE A 298 -6.45 -4.44 20.41
C ILE A 298 -7.17 -5.80 20.36
N ASP A 299 -8.50 -5.78 20.37
CA ASP A 299 -9.30 -6.99 20.59
C ASP A 299 -9.59 -7.71 19.27
N GLU A 300 -9.92 -6.96 18.22
CA GLU A 300 -10.27 -7.53 16.92
C GLU A 300 -9.12 -7.47 15.93
N GLY A 301 -8.12 -6.61 16.11
CA GLY A 301 -7.04 -6.41 15.14
C GLY A 301 -7.54 -5.71 13.86
N PHE A 302 -8.52 -4.83 13.99
CA PHE A 302 -9.10 -4.05 12.89
C PHE A 302 -8.25 -2.80 12.64
N VAL A 303 -7.95 -2.45 11.38
CA VAL A 303 -7.09 -1.31 11.05
C VAL A 303 -7.88 -0.02 11.19
N VAL A 304 -7.38 0.89 12.03
CA VAL A 304 -7.97 2.20 12.31
C VAL A 304 -7.03 3.36 11.97
N GLY A 305 -5.80 3.06 11.55
CA GLY A 305 -4.84 4.03 11.04
C GLY A 305 -3.71 3.30 10.32
N MET A 306 -3.27 3.85 9.18
CA MET A 306 -2.17 3.27 8.41
C MET A 306 -1.51 4.37 7.57
N ARG A 307 -0.24 4.66 7.85
CA ARG A 307 0.46 5.81 7.26
C ARG A 307 1.87 5.46 6.81
N ALA A 308 2.25 5.88 5.61
CA ALA A 308 3.63 5.76 5.14
C ALA A 308 4.50 6.88 5.75
N LEU A 309 5.73 6.52 6.11
CA LEU A 309 6.68 7.34 6.84
C LEU A 309 8.04 7.34 6.10
N PRO A 310 8.21 8.17 5.07
CA PRO A 310 9.47 8.28 4.34
C PRO A 310 10.59 8.90 5.20
N GLY A 311 11.84 8.55 4.90
CA GLY A 311 13.02 9.06 5.61
C GLY A 311 13.40 8.26 6.86
N ASN A 312 12.77 7.10 7.09
CA ASN A 312 12.98 6.22 8.24
C ASN A 312 13.03 6.97 9.60
N PRO A 313 11.96 7.71 9.98
CA PRO A 313 11.92 8.44 11.24
C PRO A 313 12.00 7.50 12.44
N TYR A 314 12.44 7.99 13.60
CA TYR A 314 12.44 7.22 14.84
C TYR A 314 11.00 6.92 15.29
N ASP A 315 10.72 5.67 15.67
CA ASP A 315 9.35 5.18 15.92
C ASP A 315 8.60 6.03 16.96
N GLY A 316 9.25 6.48 18.04
CA GLY A 316 8.64 7.38 19.03
C GLY A 316 8.11 8.69 18.46
N HIS A 317 8.80 9.31 17.50
CA HIS A 317 8.37 10.58 16.90
C HIS A 317 7.17 10.42 15.96
N THR A 318 6.79 9.19 15.62
CA THR A 318 5.68 8.91 14.68
C THR A 318 4.33 8.73 15.37
N LEU A 319 4.33 8.59 16.70
CA LEU A 319 3.10 8.33 17.46
C LEU A 319 2.09 9.49 17.43
N PRO A 320 2.49 10.78 17.54
CA PRO A 320 1.53 11.88 17.48
C PRO A 320 0.72 11.89 16.18
N GLU A 321 1.40 11.82 15.02
CA GLU A 321 0.77 11.79 13.70
C GLU A 321 -0.10 10.54 13.49
N ALA A 322 0.31 9.39 14.06
CA ALA A 322 -0.49 8.17 14.00
C ALA A 322 -1.80 8.29 14.80
N LEU A 323 -1.75 8.90 15.98
CA LEU A 323 -2.94 9.13 16.80
C LEU A 323 -3.87 10.18 16.22
N GLU A 324 -3.31 11.23 15.62
CA GLU A 324 -4.07 12.23 14.86
C GLU A 324 -4.82 11.58 13.70
N GLN A 325 -4.14 10.75 12.90
CA GLN A 325 -4.78 10.03 11.81
C GLN A 325 -5.93 9.14 12.32
N VAL A 326 -5.71 8.38 13.41
CA VAL A 326 -6.78 7.57 14.01
C VAL A 326 -7.95 8.46 14.43
N ALA A 327 -7.69 9.59 15.08
CA ALA A 327 -8.75 10.50 15.53
C ALA A 327 -9.60 11.04 14.38
N ILE A 328 -8.97 11.37 13.24
CA ILE A 328 -9.65 11.80 12.02
C ILE A 328 -10.50 10.65 11.44
N LEU A 329 -9.91 9.45 11.30
CA LEU A 329 -10.55 8.31 10.65
C LEU A 329 -11.70 7.71 11.48
N THR A 330 -11.61 7.75 12.81
CA THR A 330 -12.63 7.19 13.71
C THR A 330 -13.55 8.24 14.33
N GLY A 331 -13.31 9.53 14.07
CA GLY A 331 -14.04 10.65 14.68
C GLY A 331 -13.88 10.78 16.20
N ARG A 332 -12.89 10.11 16.79
CA ARG A 332 -12.63 10.12 18.25
C ARG A 332 -11.16 9.90 18.57
N THR A 333 -10.63 10.63 19.54
CA THR A 333 -9.27 10.40 20.05
C THR A 333 -9.23 9.09 20.86
N PRO A 334 -8.26 8.18 20.63
CA PRO A 334 -8.13 6.99 21.45
C PRO A 334 -7.80 7.33 22.91
N ASP A 335 -8.46 6.65 23.85
CA ASP A 335 -8.17 6.76 25.28
C ASP A 335 -6.83 6.10 25.64
N LEU A 336 -6.52 5.00 24.95
CA LEU A 336 -5.38 4.13 25.24
C LEU A 336 -4.68 3.68 23.96
N ALA A 337 -3.36 3.89 23.90
CA ALA A 337 -2.49 3.34 22.89
C ALA A 337 -1.43 2.43 23.52
N VAL A 338 -1.28 1.21 22.99
CA VAL A 338 -0.29 0.24 23.47
C VAL A 338 0.80 0.06 22.41
N VAL A 339 2.05 0.27 22.80
CA VAL A 339 3.17 0.40 21.86
C VAL A 339 4.41 -0.39 22.30
N ASP A 340 5.33 -0.62 21.36
CA ASP A 340 6.64 -1.23 21.67
C ASP A 340 7.60 -0.24 22.35
N ARG A 341 8.72 -0.75 22.88
CA ARG A 341 9.80 0.03 23.49
C ARG A 341 10.42 1.06 22.57
N GLY A 342 10.36 0.86 21.25
CA GLY A 342 10.83 1.81 20.26
C GLY A 342 10.09 3.15 20.29
N TYR A 343 8.95 3.23 20.98
CA TYR A 343 8.15 4.45 21.10
C TYR A 343 8.49 5.30 22.33
N ARG A 344 9.60 5.03 23.04
CA ARG A 344 10.04 5.91 24.13
C ARG A 344 10.36 7.31 23.62
N GLY A 345 9.98 8.32 24.39
CA GLY A 345 10.16 9.73 24.00
C GLY A 345 9.10 10.22 23.00
N HIS A 346 7.89 9.64 23.02
CA HIS A 346 6.84 9.95 22.05
C HIS A 346 6.20 11.34 22.18
N GLY A 347 6.33 12.02 23.33
CA GLY A 347 5.83 13.39 23.51
C GLY A 347 4.30 13.57 23.55
N VAL A 348 3.53 12.48 23.50
CA VAL A 348 2.05 12.49 23.53
C VAL A 348 1.53 12.66 24.96
N SER A 349 0.61 13.60 25.16
CA SER A 349 -0.11 13.86 26.42
C SER A 349 -1.62 13.57 26.35
N THR A 350 -2.21 13.60 25.15
CA THR A 350 -3.66 13.51 24.92
C THR A 350 -4.21 12.09 25.11
N THR A 351 -3.42 11.08 24.76
CA THR A 351 -3.79 9.65 24.88
C THR A 351 -2.90 8.98 25.93
N LYS A 352 -3.47 8.07 26.73
CA LYS A 352 -2.67 7.26 27.65
C LYS A 352 -1.85 6.25 26.87
N VAL A 353 -0.51 6.36 26.94
CA VAL A 353 0.40 5.45 26.22
C VAL A 353 0.97 4.39 27.17
N LEU A 354 0.76 3.11 26.82
CA LEU A 354 1.39 1.97 27.51
C LEU A 354 2.55 1.44 26.69
N ILE A 355 3.77 1.63 27.20
CA ILE A 355 4.99 1.15 26.55
C ILE A 355 5.34 -0.25 27.05
N SER A 356 5.65 -1.15 26.12
CA SER A 356 6.08 -2.52 26.40
C SER A 356 7.26 -2.59 27.38
N GLY A 357 7.15 -3.45 28.39
CA GLY A 357 8.16 -3.59 29.45
C GLY A 357 7.99 -2.64 30.65
N THR A 358 6.94 -1.81 30.67
CA THR A 358 6.52 -1.10 31.88
C THR A 358 6.14 -2.12 32.97
N ARG A 359 6.64 -1.96 34.19
CA ARG A 359 6.37 -2.88 35.32
C ARG A 359 5.66 -2.23 36.51
N ARG A 360 5.84 -0.92 36.71
CA ARG A 360 5.27 -0.15 37.84
C ARG A 360 3.94 0.49 37.44
N GLY A 361 3.02 0.64 38.39
CA GLY A 361 1.75 1.34 38.19
C GLY A 361 0.74 0.64 37.26
N LEU A 362 0.89 -0.66 37.02
CA LEU A 362 0.00 -1.41 36.12
C LEU A 362 -1.06 -2.19 36.88
N THR A 363 -2.33 -1.86 36.63
CA THR A 363 -3.47 -2.68 37.03
C THR A 363 -3.49 -4.01 36.24
N PRO A 364 -4.17 -5.06 36.71
CA PRO A 364 -4.29 -6.34 35.99
C PRO A 364 -4.83 -6.19 34.56
N LYS A 365 -5.79 -5.27 34.34
CA LYS A 365 -6.34 -4.96 33.01
C LYS A 365 -5.27 -4.38 32.08
N LEU A 366 -4.47 -3.42 32.55
CA LEU A 366 -3.39 -2.82 31.75
C LEU A 366 -2.28 -3.83 31.45
N LYS A 367 -1.98 -4.76 32.38
CA LYS A 367 -1.04 -5.87 32.11
C LYS A 367 -1.55 -6.78 30.99
N THR A 368 -2.85 -7.07 30.96
CA THR A 368 -3.46 -7.90 29.92
C THR A 368 -3.42 -7.21 28.56
N LEU A 369 -3.77 -5.92 28.50
CA LEU A 369 -3.69 -5.12 27.26
C LEU A 369 -2.25 -5.01 26.75
N LEU A 370 -1.27 -4.84 27.65
CA LEU A 370 0.15 -4.81 27.28
C LEU A 370 0.62 -6.14 26.66
N ARG A 371 0.10 -7.28 27.14
CA ARG A 371 0.37 -8.59 26.53
C ARG A 371 -0.31 -8.74 25.17
N ARG A 372 -1.55 -8.25 25.03
CA ARG A 372 -2.30 -8.29 23.76
C ARG A 372 -1.68 -7.42 22.66
N ARG A 373 -0.76 -6.50 22.97
CA ARG A 373 -0.03 -5.73 21.94
C ARG A 373 0.59 -6.61 20.86
N SER A 374 1.11 -7.78 21.21
CA SER A 374 1.72 -8.69 20.23
C SER A 374 0.73 -9.22 19.19
N ALA A 375 -0.58 -9.06 19.40
CA ALA A 375 -1.60 -9.44 18.41
C ALA A 375 -1.48 -8.62 17.10
N ILE A 376 -0.87 -7.43 17.13
CA ILE A 376 -0.61 -6.66 15.91
C ILE A 376 0.38 -7.35 14.95
N GLU A 377 1.26 -8.22 15.47
CA GLU A 377 2.27 -8.91 14.65
C GLU A 377 1.62 -9.91 13.67
N PRO A 378 0.69 -10.79 14.09
CA PRO A 378 -0.15 -11.56 13.18
C PRO A 378 -0.89 -10.72 12.15
N GLU A 379 -1.47 -9.58 12.53
CA GLU A 379 -2.21 -8.72 11.58
C GLU A 379 -1.28 -8.15 10.49
N ILE A 380 -0.07 -7.71 10.87
CA ILE A 380 0.98 -7.34 9.91
C ILE A 380 1.36 -8.52 9.02
N GLY A 381 1.43 -9.73 9.58
CA GLY A 381 1.63 -10.98 8.86
C GLY A 381 0.58 -11.19 7.78
N HIS A 382 -0.70 -11.19 8.14
CA HIS A 382 -1.83 -11.34 7.23
C HIS A 382 -1.85 -10.26 6.15
N MET A 383 -1.56 -9.01 6.48
CA MET A 383 -1.45 -7.94 5.47
C MET A 383 -0.32 -8.15 4.47
N LYS A 384 0.76 -8.84 4.87
CA LYS A 384 1.91 -9.14 4.00
C LYS A 384 1.71 -10.40 3.16
N THR A 385 1.10 -11.45 3.72
CA THR A 385 0.89 -12.74 3.05
C THR A 385 -0.39 -12.78 2.24
N ASP A 386 -1.49 -12.37 2.86
CA ASP A 386 -2.84 -12.48 2.30
C ASP A 386 -3.23 -11.17 1.60
N GLY A 387 -2.69 -10.05 2.09
CA GLY A 387 -2.78 -8.74 1.47
C GLY A 387 -1.57 -8.40 0.58
N ARG A 388 -1.43 -7.10 0.29
CA ARG A 388 -0.40 -6.57 -0.64
C ARG A 388 0.75 -5.82 0.06
N LEU A 389 0.77 -5.75 1.39
CA LEU A 389 1.71 -4.91 2.15
C LEU A 389 3.18 -5.35 2.04
N SER A 390 3.43 -6.59 1.60
CA SER A 390 4.80 -7.11 1.47
C SER A 390 5.64 -6.32 0.47
N ARG A 391 5.02 -5.79 -0.60
CA ARG A 391 5.73 -5.04 -1.63
C ARG A 391 4.85 -4.00 -2.31
N CYS A 392 5.25 -2.73 -2.24
CA CYS A 392 4.60 -1.62 -2.94
C CYS A 392 5.08 -1.54 -4.41
N PRO A 393 4.17 -1.65 -5.40
CA PRO A 393 4.48 -1.45 -6.81
C PRO A 393 4.31 0.01 -7.28
N LEU A 394 3.68 0.87 -6.48
CA LEU A 394 3.43 2.27 -6.84
C LEU A 394 4.71 3.10 -6.69
N LYS A 395 4.86 4.16 -7.48
CA LYS A 395 6.08 4.98 -7.52
C LYS A 395 6.10 6.09 -6.49
N GLY A 396 7.27 6.37 -5.95
CA GLY A 396 7.53 7.52 -5.07
C GLY A 396 6.80 7.43 -3.72
N THR A 397 6.98 8.48 -2.91
CA THR A 397 6.41 8.60 -1.55
C THR A 397 4.88 8.72 -1.58
N PHE A 398 4.34 9.47 -2.54
CA PHE A 398 2.89 9.55 -2.75
C PHE A 398 2.27 8.18 -3.00
N GLY A 399 2.89 7.38 -3.89
CA GLY A 399 2.44 6.02 -4.15
C GLY A 399 2.50 5.13 -2.91
N ASP A 400 3.50 5.32 -2.05
CA ASP A 400 3.60 4.59 -0.78
C ASP A 400 2.49 4.97 0.20
N ALA A 401 2.16 6.26 0.32
CA ALA A 401 1.10 6.74 1.20
C ALA A 401 -0.26 6.12 0.83
N VAL A 402 -0.68 6.28 -0.43
CA VAL A 402 -1.94 5.71 -0.94
C VAL A 402 -1.96 4.18 -0.80
N PHE A 403 -0.86 3.50 -1.18
CA PHE A 403 -0.82 2.05 -1.14
C PHE A 403 -0.88 1.48 0.28
N ALA A 404 -0.28 2.15 1.26
CA ALA A 404 -0.35 1.76 2.66
C ALA A 404 -1.81 1.78 3.14
N VAL A 405 -2.52 2.90 2.96
CA VAL A 405 -3.92 3.05 3.37
C VAL A 405 -4.81 1.99 2.71
N LEU A 406 -4.64 1.76 1.40
CA LEU A 406 -5.40 0.73 0.67
C LEU A 406 -5.12 -0.69 1.17
N CYS A 407 -3.90 -0.98 1.65
CA CYS A 407 -3.62 -2.26 2.31
C CYS A 407 -4.42 -2.43 3.61
N GLY A 408 -4.59 -1.35 4.38
CA GLY A 408 -5.48 -1.32 5.55
C GLY A 408 -6.93 -1.58 5.17
N CYS A 409 -7.43 -0.92 4.13
CA CYS A 409 -8.79 -1.14 3.61
C CYS A 409 -9.01 -2.62 3.23
N GLY A 410 -8.09 -3.20 2.47
CA GLY A 410 -8.17 -4.60 2.06
C GLY A 410 -8.15 -5.58 3.25
N HIS A 411 -7.43 -5.24 4.32
CA HIS A 411 -7.42 -6.02 5.56
C HIS A 411 -8.77 -5.98 6.27
N ASN A 412 -9.31 -4.77 6.47
CA ASN A 412 -10.61 -4.57 7.08
C ASN A 412 -11.71 -5.33 6.31
N ILE A 413 -11.72 -5.23 4.98
CA ILE A 413 -12.66 -5.98 4.14
C ILE A 413 -12.53 -7.49 4.36
N ARG A 414 -11.32 -8.04 4.40
CA ARG A 414 -11.14 -9.48 4.69
C ARG A 414 -11.73 -9.86 6.04
N LYS A 415 -11.55 -9.04 7.08
CA LYS A 415 -12.11 -9.28 8.41
C LYS A 415 -13.64 -9.19 8.42
N ILE A 416 -14.23 -8.17 7.79
CA ILE A 416 -15.69 -8.05 7.67
C ILE A 416 -16.26 -9.27 6.92
N LEU A 417 -15.67 -9.64 5.78
CA LEU A 417 -16.13 -10.79 5.02
C LEU A 417 -15.99 -12.10 5.79
N ALA A 418 -14.95 -12.27 6.62
CA ALA A 418 -14.81 -13.42 7.49
C ALA A 418 -15.88 -13.44 8.59
N HIS A 419 -16.13 -12.29 9.22
CA HIS A 419 -17.18 -12.12 10.23
C HIS A 419 -18.58 -12.46 9.66
N LEU A 420 -18.94 -11.88 8.51
CA LEU A 420 -20.24 -12.13 7.86
C LEU A 420 -20.43 -13.60 7.48
N ARG A 421 -19.37 -14.30 7.04
CA ARG A 421 -19.45 -15.75 6.77
C ARG A 421 -19.64 -16.55 8.05
N ALA A 422 -18.95 -16.20 9.13
CA ALA A 422 -19.11 -16.86 10.42
C ALA A 422 -20.54 -16.64 10.97
N LEU A 423 -21.06 -15.42 10.88
CA LEU A 423 -22.41 -15.08 11.29
C LEU A 423 -23.47 -15.87 10.51
N LEU A 424 -23.33 -15.95 9.17
CA LEU A 424 -24.23 -16.75 8.34
C LEU A 424 -24.20 -18.23 8.75
N SER A 425 -23.01 -18.80 8.97
CA SER A 425 -22.86 -20.19 9.41
C SER A 425 -23.53 -20.43 10.77
N LEU A 426 -23.41 -19.49 11.72
CA LEU A 426 -24.08 -19.58 13.03
C LEU A 426 -25.61 -19.54 12.89
N ILE A 427 -26.13 -18.66 12.05
CA ILE A 427 -27.58 -18.57 11.78
C ILE A 427 -28.08 -19.87 11.16
N LEU A 428 -27.39 -20.40 10.16
CA LEU A 428 -27.76 -21.67 9.53
C LEU A 428 -27.69 -22.85 10.51
N ALA A 429 -26.66 -22.91 11.36
CA ALA A 429 -26.55 -23.94 12.40
C ALA A 429 -27.71 -23.87 13.40
N ALA A 430 -28.08 -22.67 13.84
CA ALA A 430 -29.22 -22.47 14.75
C ALA A 430 -30.56 -22.88 14.11
N LEU A 431 -30.77 -22.53 12.83
CA LEU A 431 -31.97 -22.94 12.09
C LEU A 431 -32.05 -24.47 11.91
N CYS A 432 -30.92 -25.12 11.59
CA CYS A 432 -30.85 -26.57 11.49
C CYS A 432 -31.15 -27.24 12.83
N ALA A 433 -30.58 -26.75 13.94
CA ALA A 433 -30.83 -27.27 15.28
C ALA A 433 -32.31 -27.16 15.66
N ALA A 434 -32.92 -25.99 15.43
CA ALA A 434 -34.34 -25.76 15.68
C ALA A 434 -35.26 -26.65 14.82
N ALA A 435 -34.85 -26.96 13.58
CA ALA A 435 -35.59 -27.89 12.72
C ALA A 435 -35.48 -29.34 13.22
N THR A 436 -34.29 -29.78 13.67
CA THR A 436 -34.09 -31.13 14.20
C THR A 436 -34.82 -31.38 15.52
N ASP A 437 -34.91 -30.37 16.39
CA ASP A 437 -35.65 -30.49 17.66
C ASP A 437 -37.17 -30.63 17.43
N ARG A 438 -37.70 -30.10 16.32
CA ARG A 438 -39.11 -30.28 15.92
C ARG A 438 -39.41 -31.65 15.31
N ILE A 439 -38.39 -32.38 14.83
CA ILE A 439 -38.55 -33.68 14.16
C ILE A 439 -38.31 -34.85 15.12
N ARG A 440 -37.83 -34.62 16.34
CA ARG A 440 -37.80 -35.66 17.38
C ARG A 440 -39.25 -36.07 17.70
N PRO A 441 -39.68 -37.32 17.40
CA PRO A 441 -40.97 -37.78 17.86
C PRO A 441 -40.96 -37.71 19.39
N ALA A 442 -42.05 -37.22 19.96
CA ALA A 442 -42.32 -37.39 21.38
C ALA A 442 -42.35 -38.91 21.62
N ASN A 443 -41.28 -39.45 22.21
CA ASN A 443 -41.27 -40.85 22.62
C ASN A 443 -42.41 -41.06 23.62
N CYS A 444 -43.35 -41.92 23.22
CA CYS A 444 -44.35 -42.55 24.06
C CYS A 444 -43.72 -43.39 25.18
#